data_AF-A0AAV0LNE6-F1
#
_entry.id   AF-A0AAV0LNE6-F1
#
_cell.length_a   1.000
_cell.length_b   1.000
_cell.length_c   1.000
_cell.angle_alpha   90.00
_cell.angle_beta   90.00
_cell.angle_gamma   90.00
#
_symmetry.space_group_name_H-M   'P 1'
#
loop_
_entity.id
_entity.type
_entity.pdbx_description
1 polymer ?
#
loop_
_entity_poly.entity_id
_entity_poly.type
_entity_poly.pdbx_seq_one_letter_code
_entity_poly.pdbx_strand_id
1 'polypeptide(L)'
;MENQILSIVAGGVACWTAAFILARNMFPKRSLEFCNRLVSTLHAILGVTLASLTVADWRRPVSPVAADSSPRQCGTEMVAALWVTEISSPFLHLRELLKELGYRDTQFNFAADIAFAAIFSFARMGCGPYLTYVVLAANNPLIIKAMGLGLQLVSAFWFYKIVRMVRYKVTKWTSTSTSATKKAI
;
A
#
# COMPACT_ATOMS: atom_id res chain seq x y z
N MET A 1 12.85 -14.03 23.85
CA MET A 1 12.41 -13.17 22.72
C MET A 1 12.31 -13.98 21.43
N GLU A 2 13.35 -14.72 21.05
CA GLU A 2 13.39 -15.51 19.81
C GLU A 2 12.25 -16.52 19.66
N ASN A 3 11.96 -17.34 20.68
CA ASN A 3 10.85 -18.29 20.64
C ASN A 3 9.49 -17.60 20.42
N GLN A 4 9.28 -16.44 21.03
CA GLN A 4 8.05 -15.65 20.85
C GLN A 4 7.96 -15.09 19.44
N ILE A 5 9.05 -14.56 18.88
CA ILE A 5 9.11 -14.10 17.50
C ILE A 5 8.81 -15.26 16.54
N LEU A 6 9.44 -16.41 16.77
CA LEU A 6 9.22 -17.61 15.98
C LEU A 6 7.76 -18.06 16.02
N SER A 7 7.13 -18.07 17.21
CA SER A 7 5.71 -18.39 17.35
C SER A 7 4.80 -17.41 16.62
N ILE A 8 5.10 -16.09 16.67
CA ILE A 8 4.33 -15.08 15.95
C ILE A 8 4.45 -15.28 14.44
N VAL A 9 5.67 -15.50 13.94
CA VAL A 9 5.92 -15.73 12.51
C VAL A 9 5.24 -17.02 12.04
N ALA A 10 5.41 -18.12 12.77
CA ALA A 10 4.78 -19.40 12.46
C ALA A 10 3.25 -19.30 12.48
N GLY A 11 2.69 -18.62 13.49
CA GLY A 11 1.25 -18.34 13.58
C GLY A 11 0.75 -17.49 12.42
N GLY A 12 1.50 -16.47 12.01
CA GLY A 12 1.19 -15.65 10.84
C GLY A 12 1.16 -16.45 9.53
N VAL A 13 2.15 -17.32 9.31
CA VAL A 13 2.22 -18.20 8.13
C VAL A 13 1.06 -19.21 8.14
N ALA A 14 0.76 -19.81 9.29
CA ALA A 14 -0.37 -20.73 9.44
C ALA A 14 -1.70 -20.03 9.17
N CYS A 15 -1.90 -18.83 9.73
CA CYS A 15 -3.09 -18.01 9.52
C CYS A 15 -3.27 -17.63 8.05
N TRP A 16 -2.20 -17.18 7.39
CA TRP A 16 -2.22 -16.86 5.96
C TRP A 16 -2.59 -18.08 5.11
N THR A 17 -1.96 -19.22 5.39
CA THR A 17 -2.22 -20.48 4.66
C THR A 17 -3.67 -20.92 4.84
N ALA A 18 -4.20 -20.86 6.06
CA ALA A 18 -5.60 -21.16 6.33
C ALA A 18 -6.53 -20.20 5.59
N ALA A 19 -6.29 -18.88 5.64
CA ALA A 19 -7.07 -17.88 4.93
C ALA A 19 -7.07 -18.12 3.40
N PHE A 20 -5.92 -18.50 2.84
CA PHE A 20 -5.81 -18.85 1.42
C PHE A 20 -6.62 -20.10 1.06
N ILE A 21 -6.52 -21.18 1.86
CA ILE A 21 -7.31 -22.39 1.65
C ILE A 21 -8.81 -22.09 1.75
N LEU A 22 -9.23 -21.29 2.74
CA LEU A 22 -10.62 -20.85 2.87
C LEU A 22 -11.08 -20.07 1.63
N ALA A 23 -10.28 -19.13 1.15
CA ALA A 23 -10.59 -18.38 -0.08
C ALA A 23 -10.69 -19.31 -1.31
N ARG A 24 -9.82 -20.33 -1.42
CA ARG A 24 -9.89 -21.35 -2.48
C ARG A 24 -11.19 -22.16 -2.41
N ASN A 25 -11.62 -22.51 -1.21
CA ASN A 25 -12.84 -23.30 -0.99
C ASN A 25 -14.11 -22.47 -1.25
N MET A 26 -14.11 -21.19 -0.90
CA MET A 26 -15.24 -20.28 -1.16
C MET A 26 -15.37 -19.89 -2.63
N PHE A 27 -14.25 -19.81 -3.36
CA PHE A 27 -14.20 -19.38 -4.76
C PHE A 27 -13.53 -20.41 -5.67
N PRO A 28 -14.05 -21.65 -5.77
CA PRO A 28 -13.36 -22.75 -6.44
C PRO A 28 -13.13 -22.50 -7.94
N LYS A 29 -14.05 -21.75 -8.57
CA LYS A 29 -14.00 -21.39 -10.01
C LYS A 29 -13.09 -20.19 -10.32
N ARG A 30 -12.57 -19.48 -9.32
CA ARG A 30 -11.67 -18.33 -9.52
C ARG A 30 -10.21 -18.80 -9.59
N SER A 31 -9.33 -17.96 -10.11
CA SER A 31 -7.90 -18.27 -10.24
C SER A 31 -7.20 -18.30 -8.87
N LEU A 32 -6.00 -18.90 -8.82
CA LEU A 32 -5.14 -18.86 -7.62
C LEU A 32 -4.75 -17.41 -7.29
N GLU A 33 -4.43 -16.63 -8.31
CA GLU A 33 -4.09 -15.21 -8.17
C GLU A 33 -5.25 -14.41 -7.56
N PHE A 34 -6.49 -14.67 -7.98
CA PHE A 34 -7.68 -14.04 -7.41
C PHE A 34 -7.79 -14.29 -5.90
N CYS A 35 -7.70 -15.56 -5.50
CA CYS A 35 -7.78 -15.94 -4.09
C CYS A 35 -6.63 -15.32 -3.29
N ASN A 36 -5.41 -15.29 -3.84
CA ASN A 36 -4.27 -14.66 -3.19
C ASN A 36 -4.47 -13.13 -3.03
N ARG A 37 -4.97 -12.45 -4.07
CA ARG A 37 -5.27 -11.02 -4.03
C ARG A 37 -6.40 -10.70 -3.05
N LEU A 38 -7.40 -11.56 -2.93
CA LEU A 38 -8.47 -11.42 -1.95
C LEU A 38 -7.91 -11.47 -0.52
N VAL A 39 -7.11 -12.49 -0.20
CA VAL A 39 -6.44 -12.62 1.11
C VAL A 39 -5.49 -11.46 1.36
N SER A 40 -4.72 -11.05 0.35
CA SER A 40 -3.81 -9.90 0.45
C SER A 40 -4.54 -8.59 0.70
N THR A 41 -5.72 -8.40 0.10
CA THR A 41 -6.58 -7.22 0.35
C THR A 41 -7.04 -7.20 1.81
N LEU A 42 -7.53 -8.34 2.31
CA LEU A 42 -7.96 -8.46 3.72
C LEU A 42 -6.80 -8.23 4.68
N HIS A 43 -5.64 -8.82 4.40
CA HIS A 43 -4.44 -8.61 5.19
C HIS A 43 -4.01 -7.14 5.21
N ALA A 44 -3.99 -6.48 4.04
CA ALA A 44 -3.62 -5.08 3.95
C ALA A 44 -4.60 -4.18 4.73
N ILE A 45 -5.91 -4.45 4.67
CA ILE A 45 -6.93 -3.73 5.45
C ILE A 45 -6.69 -3.93 6.95
N LEU A 46 -6.46 -5.17 7.38
CA LEU A 46 -6.17 -5.49 8.78
C LEU A 46 -4.88 -4.80 9.24
N GLY A 47 -3.81 -4.87 8.45
CA GLY A 47 -2.52 -4.24 8.76
C GLY A 47 -2.65 -2.73 8.91
N VAL A 48 -3.33 -2.06 7.97
CA VAL A 48 -3.61 -0.61 8.04
C VAL A 48 -4.46 -0.27 9.25
N THR A 49 -5.50 -1.07 9.56
CA THR A 49 -6.39 -0.82 10.71
C THR A 49 -5.62 -0.97 12.02
N LEU A 50 -4.87 -2.05 12.18
CA LEU A 50 -4.04 -2.28 13.37
C LEU A 50 -2.99 -1.17 13.52
N ALA A 51 -2.31 -0.78 12.44
CA ALA A 51 -1.36 0.33 12.48
C ALA A 51 -2.05 1.65 12.87
N SER A 52 -3.27 1.90 12.35
CA SER A 52 -4.09 3.07 12.72
C SER A 52 -4.39 3.14 14.21
N LEU A 53 -4.66 1.99 14.82
CA LEU A 53 -5.01 1.85 16.24
C LEU A 53 -3.80 1.82 17.18
N THR A 54 -2.62 1.46 16.69
CA THR A 54 -1.42 1.22 17.52
C THR A 54 -0.43 2.38 17.51
N VAL A 55 -0.55 3.33 16.58
CA VAL A 55 0.17 4.60 16.67
C VAL A 55 -0.27 5.33 17.94
N ALA A 56 0.69 5.59 18.83
CA ALA A 56 0.41 6.14 20.16
C ALA A 56 -0.13 7.58 20.13
N ASP A 57 0.36 8.42 19.22
CA ASP A 57 -0.11 9.79 19.04
C ASP A 57 0.03 10.23 17.57
N TRP A 58 -1.10 10.36 16.88
CA TRP A 58 -1.15 10.84 15.49
C TRP A 58 -0.77 12.31 15.33
N ARG A 59 -0.72 13.10 16.41
CA ARG A 59 -0.21 14.47 16.37
C ARG A 59 1.30 14.53 16.32
N ARG A 60 1.98 13.49 16.82
CA ARG A 60 3.44 13.34 16.85
C ARG A 60 3.85 11.90 16.50
N PRO A 61 3.52 11.43 15.28
CA PRO A 61 3.77 10.05 14.89
C PRO A 61 5.27 9.77 14.66
N VAL A 62 6.07 10.83 14.52
CA VAL A 62 7.53 10.79 14.44
C VAL A 62 8.16 11.81 15.37
N SER A 63 9.36 11.49 15.85
CA SER A 63 10.19 12.43 16.60
C SER A 63 10.56 13.64 15.75
N PRO A 64 10.83 14.79 16.39
CA PRO A 64 11.40 15.94 15.70
C PRO A 64 12.66 15.59 14.93
N VAL A 65 12.92 16.34 13.86
CA VAL A 65 14.10 16.15 13.02
C VAL A 65 15.36 16.19 13.89
N ALA A 66 16.24 15.19 13.70
CA ALA A 66 17.50 15.03 14.41
C ALA A 66 17.41 14.79 15.94
N ALA A 67 16.21 14.55 16.49
CA ALA A 67 16.06 14.15 17.89
C ALA A 67 16.21 12.64 18.06
N ASP A 68 16.70 12.22 19.23
CA ASP A 68 16.74 10.81 19.61
C ASP A 68 15.35 10.32 20.02
N SER A 69 14.97 9.14 19.52
CA SER A 69 13.70 8.50 19.83
C SER A 69 13.80 7.65 21.09
N SER A 70 12.84 7.81 22.03
CA SER A 70 12.69 6.86 23.14
C SER A 70 12.25 5.46 22.62
N PRO A 71 12.45 4.36 23.36
CA PRO A 71 12.05 3.03 22.90
C PRO A 71 10.57 2.92 22.48
N ARG A 72 9.68 3.61 23.19
CA ARG A 72 8.24 3.69 22.84
C ARG A 72 8.00 4.49 21.56
N GLN A 73 8.76 5.57 21.37
CA GLN A 73 8.67 6.42 20.19
C GLN A 73 9.22 5.70 18.96
N CYS A 74 10.30 4.93 19.07
CA CYS A 74 10.81 4.07 17.99
C CYS A 74 9.73 3.09 17.48
N GLY A 75 9.00 2.47 18.41
CA GLY A 75 7.89 1.58 18.04
C GLY A 75 6.78 2.33 17.30
N THR A 76 6.41 3.52 17.77
CA THR A 76 5.38 4.37 17.14
C THR A 76 5.81 4.82 15.74
N GLU A 77 7.06 5.23 15.57
CA GLU A 77 7.66 5.62 14.29
C GLU A 77 7.65 4.48 13.28
N MET A 78 8.01 3.28 13.73
CA MET A 78 8.00 2.09 12.87
C MET A 78 6.58 1.75 12.40
N VAL A 79 5.59 1.81 13.30
CA VAL A 79 4.18 1.59 12.95
C VAL A 79 3.65 2.69 12.03
N ALA A 80 4.00 3.96 12.27
CA ALA A 80 3.61 5.07 11.41
C ALA A 80 4.22 4.95 10.01
N ALA A 81 5.49 4.55 9.92
CA ALA A 81 6.14 4.25 8.64
C ALA A 81 5.43 3.09 7.93
N LEU A 82 5.13 2.00 8.63
CA LEU A 82 4.35 0.87 8.08
C LEU A 82 2.98 1.33 7.54
N TRP A 83 2.27 2.17 8.29
CA TRP A 83 1.00 2.73 7.87
C TRP A 83 1.12 3.52 6.57
N VAL A 84 2.11 4.44 6.49
CA VAL A 84 2.39 5.20 5.27
C VAL A 84 2.74 4.28 4.11
N THR A 85 3.45 3.18 4.38
CA THR A 85 3.83 2.26 3.33
C THR A 85 2.70 1.39 2.80
N GLU A 86 1.71 1.07 3.65
CA GLU A 86 0.67 0.08 3.37
C GLU A 86 -0.72 0.68 3.05
N ILE A 87 -0.97 1.96 3.36
CA ILE A 87 -2.29 2.59 3.14
C ILE A 87 -2.77 2.51 1.69
N SER A 88 -1.85 2.46 0.72
CA SER A 88 -2.18 2.29 -0.70
C SER A 88 -2.43 0.83 -1.13
N SER A 89 -1.99 -0.16 -0.35
CA SER A 89 -2.02 -1.59 -0.69
C SER A 89 -3.44 -2.16 -0.86
N PRO A 90 -4.44 -1.83 0.00
CA PRO A 90 -5.82 -2.26 -0.22
C PRO A 90 -6.37 -1.84 -1.59
N PHE A 91 -6.05 -0.61 -2.02
CA PHE A 91 -6.49 -0.07 -3.32
C PHE A 91 -5.75 -0.71 -4.49
N LEU A 92 -4.46 -1.05 -4.31
CA LEU A 92 -3.69 -1.81 -5.29
C LEU A 92 -4.29 -3.20 -5.54
N HIS A 93 -4.62 -3.93 -4.49
CA HIS A 93 -5.21 -5.26 -4.66
C HIS A 93 -6.64 -5.17 -5.20
N LEU A 94 -7.43 -4.20 -4.74
CA LEU A 94 -8.78 -3.96 -5.25
C LEU A 94 -8.78 -3.69 -6.76
N ARG A 95 -7.95 -2.77 -7.26
CA ARG A 95 -7.92 -2.45 -8.70
C ARG A 95 -7.56 -3.65 -9.57
N GLU A 96 -6.72 -4.56 -9.09
CA GLU A 96 -6.36 -5.78 -9.83
C GLU A 96 -7.46 -6.84 -9.73
N LEU A 97 -8.09 -7.01 -8.56
CA LEU A 97 -9.28 -7.85 -8.40
C LEU A 97 -10.40 -7.44 -9.36
N LEU A 98 -10.64 -6.13 -9.53
CA LEU A 98 -11.62 -5.66 -10.51
C LEU A 98 -11.27 -6.09 -11.93
N LYS A 99 -9.99 -6.09 -12.32
CA LYS A 99 -9.58 -6.55 -13.65
C LYS A 99 -9.83 -8.05 -13.82
N GLU A 100 -9.57 -8.85 -12.80
CA GLU A 100 -9.81 -10.30 -12.82
C GLU A 100 -11.30 -10.66 -12.81
N LEU A 101 -12.15 -9.80 -12.25
CA LEU A 101 -13.60 -9.92 -12.32
C LEU A 101 -14.19 -9.49 -13.67
N GLY A 102 -13.38 -9.00 -14.61
CA GLY A 102 -13.81 -8.56 -15.94
C GLY A 102 -14.07 -7.05 -16.06
N TYR A 103 -13.80 -6.26 -15.03
CA TYR A 103 -14.09 -4.81 -15.00
C TYR A 103 -12.96 -3.93 -15.56
N ARG A 104 -11.96 -4.48 -16.29
CA ARG A 104 -10.69 -3.80 -16.65
C ARG A 104 -10.82 -2.42 -17.34
N ASP A 105 -11.81 -2.25 -18.21
CA ASP A 105 -12.02 -1.00 -18.98
C ASP A 105 -13.30 -0.26 -18.57
N THR A 106 -13.78 -0.50 -17.35
CA THR A 106 -14.99 0.15 -16.83
C THR A 106 -14.67 1.43 -16.05
N GLN A 107 -15.68 2.29 -15.90
CA GLN A 107 -15.57 3.50 -15.06
C GLN A 107 -15.20 3.16 -13.61
N PHE A 108 -15.70 2.03 -13.10
CA PHE A 108 -15.38 1.57 -11.75
C PHE A 108 -13.91 1.21 -11.59
N ASN A 109 -13.32 0.49 -12.56
CA ASN A 109 -11.87 0.23 -12.53
C ASN A 109 -11.05 1.50 -12.70
N PHE A 110 -11.50 2.43 -13.55
CA PHE A 110 -10.82 3.72 -13.68
C PHE A 110 -10.85 4.51 -12.36
N ALA A 111 -11.99 4.57 -11.66
CA ALA A 111 -12.10 5.20 -10.36
C ALA A 111 -11.16 4.56 -9.33
N ALA A 112 -11.08 3.23 -9.29
CA ALA A 112 -10.14 2.50 -8.43
C ALA A 112 -8.67 2.80 -8.77
N ASP A 113 -8.33 2.91 -10.05
CA ASP A 113 -6.99 3.26 -10.52
C ASP A 113 -6.59 4.68 -10.08
N ILE A 114 -7.51 5.65 -10.16
CA ILE A 114 -7.31 7.03 -9.68
C ILE A 114 -7.21 7.07 -8.16
N ALA A 115 -8.07 6.36 -7.43
CA ALA A 115 -8.03 6.29 -5.97
C ALA A 115 -6.69 5.72 -5.47
N PHE A 116 -6.24 4.61 -6.07
CA PHE A 116 -4.93 4.05 -5.80
C PHE A 116 -3.81 5.06 -6.08
N ALA A 117 -3.85 5.73 -7.24
CA ALA A 117 -2.83 6.72 -7.60
C ALA A 117 -2.80 7.90 -6.61
N ALA A 118 -3.95 8.43 -6.21
CA ALA A 118 -4.05 9.54 -5.27
C ALA A 118 -3.49 9.17 -3.89
N ILE A 119 -3.92 8.03 -3.33
CA ILE A 119 -3.47 7.56 -2.01
C ILE A 119 -1.97 7.24 -2.03
N PHE A 120 -1.50 6.55 -3.07
CA PHE A 120 -0.07 6.27 -3.23
C PHE A 120 0.74 7.57 -3.30
N SER A 121 0.27 8.56 -4.06
CA SER A 121 0.96 9.85 -4.20
C SER A 121 1.04 10.58 -2.85
N PHE A 122 -0.09 10.75 -2.17
CA PHE A 122 -0.13 11.46 -0.91
C PHE A 122 0.73 10.77 0.16
N ALA A 123 0.53 9.48 0.37
CA ALA A 123 1.24 8.74 1.39
C ALA A 123 2.73 8.57 1.05
N ARG A 124 3.06 8.05 -0.14
CA ARG A 124 4.43 7.67 -0.47
C ARG A 124 5.27 8.80 -1.03
N MET A 125 4.69 9.77 -1.75
CA MET A 125 5.42 10.89 -2.34
C MET A 125 5.26 12.19 -1.54
N GLY A 126 4.22 12.31 -0.71
CA GLY A 126 4.07 13.38 0.27
C GLY A 126 4.74 13.01 1.61
N CYS A 127 4.13 12.08 2.35
CA CYS A 127 4.63 11.69 3.68
C CYS A 127 5.95 10.90 3.63
N GLY A 128 6.13 10.03 2.62
CA GLY A 128 7.31 9.18 2.46
C GLY A 128 8.66 9.94 2.49
N PRO A 129 8.89 10.93 1.61
CA PRO A 129 10.14 11.70 1.62
C PRO A 129 10.39 12.41 2.93
N TYR A 130 9.34 12.92 3.59
CA TYR A 130 9.47 13.55 4.90
C TYR A 130 9.96 12.55 5.96
N LEU A 131 9.37 11.35 6.01
CA LEU A 131 9.81 10.29 6.91
C LEU A 131 11.26 9.87 6.61
N THR A 132 11.60 9.65 5.33
CA THR A 132 12.95 9.31 4.92
C THR A 132 13.94 10.42 5.31
N TYR A 133 13.58 11.68 5.14
CA TYR A 133 14.40 12.82 5.57
C TYR A 133 14.67 12.80 7.08
N VAL A 134 13.63 12.63 7.91
CA VAL A 134 13.77 12.52 9.37
C VAL A 134 14.73 11.38 9.74
N VAL A 135 14.55 10.20 9.11
CA VAL A 135 15.40 9.02 9.35
C VAL A 135 16.86 9.26 8.94
N LEU A 136 17.09 9.92 7.81
CA LEU A 136 18.44 10.22 7.32
C LEU A 136 19.14 11.29 8.16
N ALA A 137 18.39 12.27 8.67
CA ALA A 137 18.89 13.38 9.49
C ALA A 137 19.22 12.95 10.94
N ALA A 138 18.49 11.99 11.50
CA ALA A 138 18.75 11.49 12.85
C ALA A 138 20.01 10.60 12.93
N ASN A 139 20.52 10.39 14.15
CA ASN A 139 21.67 9.53 14.43
C ASN A 139 21.31 8.03 14.40
N ASN A 140 20.74 7.59 13.28
CA ASN A 140 20.33 6.20 13.07
C ASN A 140 21.47 5.33 12.53
N PRO A 141 21.50 4.03 12.87
CA PRO A 141 22.40 3.07 12.23
C PRO A 141 22.28 3.11 10.69
N LEU A 142 23.40 2.93 9.99
CA LEU A 142 23.46 3.01 8.52
C LEU A 142 22.45 2.10 7.82
N ILE A 143 22.16 0.93 8.39
CA ILE A 143 21.19 -0.02 7.82
C ILE A 143 19.77 0.56 7.78
N ILE A 144 19.34 1.30 8.80
CA ILE A 144 18.00 1.91 8.85
C ILE A 144 17.90 3.05 7.82
N LYS A 145 18.97 3.84 7.68
CA LYS A 145 19.08 4.88 6.65
C LYS A 145 18.99 4.29 5.24
N ALA A 146 19.73 3.20 4.99
CA ALA A 146 19.71 2.49 3.72
C ALA A 146 18.33 1.88 3.41
N MET A 147 17.66 1.28 4.40
CA MET A 147 16.30 0.74 4.24
C MET A 147 15.29 1.84 3.92
N GLY A 148 15.31 2.95 4.67
CA GLY A 148 14.41 4.09 4.44
C GLY A 148 14.61 4.72 3.06
N LEU A 149 15.87 4.90 2.63
CA LEU A 149 16.20 5.39 1.29
C LEU A 149 15.76 4.39 0.20
N GLY A 150 16.05 3.10 0.38
CA GLY A 150 15.69 2.05 -0.58
C GLY A 150 14.17 1.96 -0.79
N LEU A 151 13.39 2.01 0.29
CA LEU A 151 11.93 2.04 0.21
C LEU A 151 11.41 3.29 -0.51
N GLN A 152 12.05 4.45 -0.32
CA GLN A 152 11.68 5.68 -1.01
C GLN A 152 11.99 5.61 -2.52
N LEU A 153 13.14 5.04 -2.90
CA LEU A 153 13.51 4.85 -4.30
C LEU A 153 12.56 3.88 -5.03
N VAL A 154 12.22 2.76 -4.39
CA VAL A 154 11.21 1.82 -4.92
C VAL A 154 9.87 2.53 -5.08
N SER A 155 9.48 3.35 -4.10
CA SER A 155 8.25 4.13 -4.17
C SER A 155 8.25 5.10 -5.35
N ALA A 156 9.37 5.79 -5.60
CA ALA A 156 9.52 6.72 -6.73
C ALA A 156 9.46 5.99 -8.08
N PHE A 157 10.10 4.82 -8.19
CA PHE A 157 10.01 3.98 -9.39
C PHE A 157 8.57 3.56 -9.69
N TRP A 158 7.83 3.10 -8.67
CA TRP A 158 6.42 2.74 -8.83
C TRP A 158 5.56 3.95 -9.15
N PHE A 159 5.82 5.11 -8.53
CA PHE A 159 5.12 6.35 -8.83
C PHE A 159 5.23 6.73 -10.31
N TYR A 160 6.43 6.63 -10.90
CA TYR A 160 6.61 6.85 -12.34
C TYR A 160 5.73 5.93 -13.20
N LYS A 161 5.61 4.64 -12.84
CA LYS A 161 4.71 3.71 -13.53
C LYS A 161 3.24 4.10 -13.36
N ILE A 162 2.85 4.56 -12.17
CA ILE A 162 1.49 5.02 -11.88
C ILE A 162 1.14 6.24 -12.72
N VAL A 163 2.01 7.25 -12.76
CA VAL A 163 1.80 8.46 -13.58
C VAL A 163 1.63 8.12 -15.05
N ARG A 164 2.46 7.21 -15.59
CA ARG A 164 2.30 6.72 -16.98
C ARG A 164 0.95 6.04 -17.21
N MET A 165 0.51 5.19 -16.27
CA MET A 165 -0.79 4.51 -16.34
C MET A 165 -1.95 5.51 -16.30
N VAL A 166 -1.93 6.48 -15.39
CA VAL A 166 -2.96 7.52 -15.28
C VAL A 166 -3.02 8.35 -16.56
N ARG A 167 -1.87 8.85 -17.05
CA ARG A 167 -1.81 9.61 -18.30
C ARG A 167 -2.41 8.82 -19.47
N TYR A 168 -2.00 7.56 -19.64
CA TYR A 168 -2.54 6.71 -20.69
C TYR A 168 -4.07 6.54 -20.60
N LYS A 169 -4.59 6.23 -19.41
CA LYS A 169 -6.03 6.00 -19.23
C LYS A 169 -6.86 7.27 -19.38
N VAL A 170 -6.37 8.41 -18.90
CA VAL A 170 -7.03 9.72 -19.09
C VAL A 170 -7.12 10.05 -20.57
N THR A 171 -6.01 9.98 -21.31
CA THR A 171 -6.00 10.26 -22.76
C THR A 171 -6.93 9.32 -23.53
N LYS A 172 -6.93 8.02 -23.20
CA LYS A 172 -7.84 7.04 -23.82
C LYS A 172 -9.30 7.43 -23.57
N TRP A 173 -9.66 7.76 -22.33
CA TRP A 173 -11.04 8.09 -21.97
C TRP A 173 -11.52 9.40 -22.60
N THR A 174 -10.68 10.43 -22.66
CA THR A 174 -11.02 11.70 -23.33
C THR A 174 -11.28 11.50 -24.82
N SER A 175 -10.48 10.66 -25.50
CA SER A 175 -10.66 10.35 -26.92
C SER A 175 -11.95 9.59 -27.21
N THR A 176 -12.29 8.58 -26.40
CA THR A 176 -13.55 7.83 -26.52
C THR A 176 -14.78 8.70 -26.25
N SER A 177 -14.71 9.58 -25.25
CA SER A 177 -15.83 10.48 -24.93
C SER A 177 -16.08 11.48 -26.07
N THR A 178 -15.00 12.03 -26.65
CA THR A 178 -15.08 12.96 -27.79
C THR A 178 -15.66 12.31 -29.05
N SER A 179 -15.30 11.05 -29.34
CA SER A 179 -15.85 10.33 -30.50
C SER A 179 -17.32 9.94 -30.31
N ALA A 180 -17.73 9.59 -29.08
CA ALA A 180 -19.13 9.33 -28.75
C ALA A 180 -20.01 10.58 -28.92
N THR A 181 -19.53 11.75 -28.46
CA THR A 181 -20.24 13.03 -28.66
C THR A 181 -20.38 13.40 -30.15
N LYS A 182 -19.31 13.22 -30.95
CA LYS A 182 -19.36 13.48 -32.40
C LYS A 182 -20.33 12.56 -33.17
N LYS A 183 -20.64 11.38 -32.64
CA LYS A 183 -21.57 10.42 -33.28
C LYS A 183 -23.04 10.67 -32.86
N ALA A 184 -23.26 11.47 -31.83
CA ALA A 184 -24.58 11.80 -31.29
C ALA A 184 -25.13 13.14 -31.82
N ILE A 185 -24.33 13.88 -32.60
CA ILE A 185 -24.68 15.09 -33.35
C ILE A 185 -24.78 14.72 -34.82
#